data_AF-A0A5J4RC73-F1
#
_entry.id   AF-A0A5J4RC73-F1
#
_cell.length_a   1.000
_cell.length_b   1.000
_cell.length_c   1.000
_cell.angle_alpha   90.00
_cell.angle_beta   90.00
_cell.angle_gamma   90.00
#
_symmetry.space_group_name_H-M   'P 1'
#
loop_
_entity.id
_entity.type
_entity.pdbx_description
1 polymer ?
#
loop_
_entity_poly.entity_id
_entity_poly.type
_entity_poly.pdbx_seq_one_letter_code
_entity_poly.pdbx_strand_id
1 'polypeptide(L)'
;MRQNIDAIKLALRLDKEHRQATPEERGVLAKYSGFGGIKAILSPANKPEDIDRWSKSEVELFPLVQELHEVLRGNSPTPEVYKRYVGSLKSSILTAFYTPPPVIDTLASALKDSGITPTRFLEPSAGTGAFISSFKETAPDAKVTSFEKDLLTGKILSHLYPDDKVRIEGYEKMEGRYSQHFDVIASNIPFGDVSVFDPQLSNHEIPAVKQSTQAIHNYFFVKSVQAAREGGIIAFY
;
A
#
# COMPACT_ATOMS: atom_id res chain seq x y z
N MET A 1 -16.47 -1.30 5.53
CA MET A 1 -16.45 -2.72 5.96
C MET A 1 -16.79 -3.69 4.84
N ARG A 2 -18.04 -3.75 4.36
CA ARG A 2 -18.47 -4.66 3.27
C ARG A 2 -17.58 -4.58 2.02
N GLN A 3 -17.36 -3.38 1.50
CA GLN A 3 -16.48 -3.14 0.34
C GLN A 3 -15.06 -3.72 0.52
N ASN A 4 -14.50 -3.62 1.73
CA ASN A 4 -13.17 -4.16 2.00
C ASN A 4 -13.16 -5.70 1.98
N ILE A 5 -14.19 -6.33 2.54
CA ILE A 5 -14.35 -7.78 2.54
C ILE A 5 -14.50 -8.27 1.09
N ASP A 6 -15.34 -7.60 0.30
CA ASP A 6 -15.58 -7.97 -1.10
C ASP A 6 -14.30 -7.84 -1.94
N ALA A 7 -13.53 -6.76 -1.74
CA ALA A 7 -12.24 -6.57 -2.42
C ALA A 7 -11.19 -7.63 -2.01
N ILE A 8 -11.08 -7.95 -0.71
CA ILE A 8 -10.17 -9.01 -0.24
C ILE A 8 -10.57 -10.37 -0.80
N LYS A 9 -11.86 -10.70 -0.74
CA LYS A 9 -12.40 -11.96 -1.26
C LYS A 9 -12.12 -12.08 -2.76
N LEU A 10 -12.29 -11.00 -3.51
CA LEU A 10 -12.00 -10.94 -4.93
C LEU A 10 -10.50 -11.10 -5.22
N ALA A 11 -9.63 -10.35 -4.55
CA ALA A 11 -8.18 -10.43 -4.74
C ALA A 11 -7.64 -11.84 -4.47
N LEU A 12 -8.06 -12.47 -3.37
CA LEU A 12 -7.65 -13.84 -3.03
C LEU A 12 -8.17 -14.88 -4.03
N ARG A 13 -9.38 -14.67 -4.56
CA ARG A 13 -9.93 -15.52 -5.62
C ARG A 13 -9.13 -15.38 -6.92
N LEU A 14 -8.80 -14.16 -7.34
CA LEU A 14 -8.00 -13.89 -8.53
C LEU A 14 -6.59 -14.51 -8.42
N ASP A 15 -5.97 -14.43 -7.24
CA ASP A 15 -4.69 -15.09 -6.97
C ASP A 15 -4.76 -16.60 -7.16
N LYS A 16 -5.83 -17.24 -6.66
CA LYS A 16 -6.07 -18.68 -6.79
C LYS A 16 -6.37 -19.10 -8.23
N GLU A 17 -7.09 -18.25 -8.97
CA GLU A 17 -7.44 -18.47 -10.37
C GLU A 17 -6.28 -18.13 -11.33
N HIS A 18 -5.19 -17.53 -10.84
CA HIS A 18 -4.04 -17.09 -11.63
C HIS A 18 -4.42 -16.23 -12.85
N ARG A 19 -5.37 -15.31 -12.67
CA ARG A 19 -5.86 -14.44 -13.75
C ARG A 19 -5.93 -12.98 -13.33
N GLN A 20 -5.95 -12.11 -14.33
CA GLN A 20 -6.17 -10.69 -14.15
C GLN A 20 -7.65 -10.37 -13.87
N ALA A 21 -7.89 -9.28 -13.14
CA ALA A 21 -9.22 -8.74 -12.89
C ALA A 21 -9.84 -8.17 -14.18
N THR A 22 -11.14 -8.38 -14.38
CA THR A 22 -11.89 -7.65 -15.41
C THR A 22 -12.05 -6.16 -15.02
N PRO A 23 -12.45 -5.27 -15.95
CA PRO A 23 -12.75 -3.87 -15.62
C PRO A 23 -13.76 -3.72 -14.46
N GLU A 24 -14.80 -4.54 -14.42
CA GLU A 24 -15.82 -4.54 -13.36
C GLU A 24 -15.24 -4.99 -12.02
N GLU A 25 -14.42 -6.04 -12.04
CA GLU A 25 -13.72 -6.55 -10.87
C GLU A 25 -12.71 -5.53 -10.31
N ARG A 26 -11.99 -4.80 -11.18
CA ARG A 26 -11.15 -3.67 -10.77
C ARG A 26 -11.96 -2.57 -10.07
N GLY A 27 -13.19 -2.32 -10.51
CA GLY A 27 -14.11 -1.40 -9.84
C GLY A 27 -14.52 -1.85 -8.42
N VAL A 28 -14.49 -3.15 -8.12
CA VAL A 28 -14.69 -3.67 -6.76
C VAL A 28 -13.42 -3.51 -5.93
N LEU A 29 -12.26 -3.86 -6.50
CA LEU A 29 -10.96 -3.72 -5.85
C LEU A 29 -10.65 -2.26 -5.46
N ALA A 30 -10.99 -1.30 -6.33
CA ALA A 30 -10.76 0.13 -6.12
C ALA A 30 -11.55 0.72 -4.93
N LYS A 31 -12.58 0.01 -4.44
CA LYS A 31 -13.37 0.43 -3.27
C LYS A 31 -12.73 0.02 -1.94
N TYR A 32 -11.63 -0.72 -1.96
CA TYR A 32 -10.87 -1.03 -0.76
C TYR A 32 -10.26 0.24 -0.18
N SER A 33 -10.50 0.50 1.11
CA SER A 33 -9.97 1.67 1.81
C SER A 33 -9.21 1.31 3.10
N GLY A 34 -8.91 0.03 3.30
CA GLY A 34 -8.37 -0.46 4.56
C GLY A 34 -9.39 -0.42 5.69
N PHE A 35 -9.02 -0.98 6.85
CA PHE A 35 -9.97 -1.07 7.98
C PHE A 35 -9.85 0.09 8.98
N GLY A 36 -8.79 0.90 8.90
CA GLY A 36 -8.61 2.10 9.73
C GLY A 36 -8.92 1.85 11.20
N GLY A 37 -9.69 2.73 11.84
CA GLY A 37 -10.02 2.64 13.27
C GLY A 37 -10.87 1.44 13.72
N ILE A 38 -11.29 0.53 12.82
CA ILE A 38 -12.19 -0.59 13.14
C ILE A 38 -11.39 -1.72 13.80
N LYS A 39 -11.08 -1.58 15.09
CA LYS A 39 -10.34 -2.58 15.88
C LYS A 39 -11.08 -3.91 15.99
N ALA A 40 -12.41 -3.90 15.88
CA ALA A 40 -13.27 -5.08 15.96
C ALA A 40 -12.90 -6.20 14.98
N ILE A 41 -12.21 -5.93 13.86
CA ILE A 41 -11.74 -6.97 12.93
C ILE A 41 -10.70 -7.92 13.53
N LEU A 42 -10.12 -7.57 14.68
CA LEU A 42 -9.15 -8.40 15.39
C LEU A 42 -9.80 -9.16 16.56
N SER A 43 -11.08 -8.91 16.83
CA SER A 43 -11.83 -9.59 17.88
C SER A 43 -12.14 -11.03 17.47
N PRO A 44 -12.25 -11.97 18.43
CA PRO A 44 -12.60 -13.36 18.13
C PRO A 44 -13.94 -13.46 17.39
N ALA A 45 -13.96 -14.11 16.23
CA ALA A 45 -15.18 -14.37 15.45
C ALA A 45 -15.08 -15.72 14.72
N ASN A 46 -14.75 -16.77 15.46
CA ASN A 46 -14.59 -18.12 14.94
C ASN A 46 -15.87 -18.94 15.08
N LYS A 47 -16.65 -18.66 16.11
CA LYS A 47 -17.90 -19.37 16.42
C LYS A 47 -19.00 -18.37 16.78
N PRO A 48 -20.29 -18.69 16.58
CA PRO A 48 -21.39 -17.81 16.95
C PRO A 48 -21.35 -17.35 18.42
N GLU A 49 -20.85 -18.20 19.34
CA GLU A 49 -20.76 -17.88 20.77
C GLU A 49 -19.67 -16.84 21.08
N ASP A 50 -18.75 -16.57 20.15
CA ASP A 50 -17.73 -15.53 20.36
C ASP A 50 -18.36 -14.13 20.49
N ILE A 51 -19.59 -13.93 20.00
CA ILE A 51 -20.35 -12.67 20.10
C ILE A 51 -20.48 -12.18 21.55
N ASP A 52 -20.49 -13.10 22.53
CA ASP A 52 -20.58 -12.78 23.96
C ASP A 52 -19.34 -12.03 24.48
N ARG A 53 -18.22 -12.09 23.74
CA ARG A 53 -16.96 -11.42 24.06
C ARG A 53 -16.87 -10.02 23.44
N TRP A 54 -17.85 -9.62 22.64
CA TRP A 54 -17.85 -8.36 21.93
C TRP A 54 -18.48 -7.24 22.77
N SER A 55 -18.02 -6.02 22.54
CA SER A 55 -18.66 -4.84 23.11
C SER A 55 -20.03 -4.65 22.48
N LYS A 56 -21.03 -4.20 23.26
CA LYS A 56 -22.40 -3.95 22.77
C LYS A 56 -22.42 -3.01 21.55
N SER A 57 -21.48 -2.07 21.47
CA SER A 57 -21.32 -1.13 20.36
C SER A 57 -20.76 -1.74 19.07
N GLU A 58 -20.19 -2.95 19.12
CA GLU A 58 -19.54 -3.59 17.97
C GLU A 58 -20.25 -4.88 17.53
N VAL A 59 -21.26 -5.35 18.27
CA VAL A 59 -22.00 -6.60 17.98
C VAL A 59 -22.55 -6.63 16.55
N GLU A 60 -22.98 -5.50 16.01
CA GLU A 60 -23.50 -5.42 14.63
C GLU A 60 -22.42 -5.70 13.57
N LEU A 61 -21.13 -5.55 13.91
CA LEU A 61 -20.01 -5.87 13.02
C LEU A 61 -19.65 -7.36 13.06
N PHE A 62 -20.13 -8.11 14.05
CA PHE A 62 -19.78 -9.52 14.25
C PHE A 62 -20.00 -10.38 12.99
N PRO A 63 -21.15 -10.33 12.29
CA PRO A 63 -21.35 -11.14 11.07
C PRO A 63 -20.34 -10.81 9.98
N LEU A 64 -19.98 -9.53 9.82
CA LEU A 64 -19.00 -9.09 8.82
C LEU A 64 -17.58 -9.54 9.17
N VAL A 65 -17.21 -9.49 10.45
CA VAL A 65 -15.89 -9.93 10.90
C VAL A 65 -15.76 -11.45 10.86
N GLN A 66 -16.83 -12.17 11.19
CA GLN A 66 -16.88 -13.62 11.01
C GLN A 66 -16.65 -13.99 9.53
N GLU A 67 -17.39 -13.37 8.61
CA GLU A 67 -17.22 -13.58 7.17
C GLU A 67 -15.79 -13.24 6.71
N LEU A 68 -15.22 -12.11 7.16
CA LEU A 68 -13.84 -11.74 6.85
C LEU A 68 -12.88 -12.85 7.26
N HIS A 69 -12.97 -13.36 8.48
CA HIS A 69 -12.11 -14.43 8.95
C HIS A 69 -12.36 -15.76 8.24
N GLU A 70 -13.59 -16.08 7.86
CA GLU A 70 -13.92 -17.24 7.01
C GLU A 70 -13.26 -17.13 5.63
N VAL A 71 -13.34 -15.96 4.98
CA VAL A 71 -12.66 -15.68 3.70
C VAL A 71 -11.16 -15.86 3.85
N LEU A 72 -10.54 -15.31 4.89
CA LEU A 72 -9.10 -15.45 5.11
C LEU A 72 -8.70 -16.90 5.37
N ARG A 73 -9.43 -17.64 6.21
CA ARG A 73 -9.17 -19.06 6.49
C ARG A 73 -9.35 -19.92 5.24
N GLY A 74 -10.45 -19.74 4.49
CA GLY A 74 -10.75 -20.51 3.28
C GLY A 74 -9.73 -20.31 2.16
N ASN A 75 -8.96 -19.21 2.21
CA ASN A 75 -7.88 -18.91 1.27
C ASN A 75 -6.47 -19.05 1.89
N SER A 76 -6.36 -19.73 3.05
CA SER A 76 -5.09 -19.99 3.73
C SER A 76 -4.77 -21.48 3.73
N PRO A 77 -3.78 -21.96 2.96
CA PRO A 77 -3.41 -23.38 2.95
C PRO A 77 -2.77 -23.84 4.26
N THR A 78 -2.21 -22.91 5.05
CA THR A 78 -1.59 -23.21 6.35
C THR A 78 -1.99 -22.17 7.41
N PRO A 79 -1.90 -22.50 8.71
CA PRO A 79 -2.11 -21.55 9.81
C PRO A 79 -1.20 -20.31 9.72
N GLU A 80 0.01 -20.47 9.21
CA GLU A 80 0.98 -19.38 9.04
C GLU A 80 0.51 -18.37 7.99
N VAL A 81 -0.09 -18.83 6.89
CA VAL A 81 -0.67 -17.94 5.88
C VAL A 81 -1.84 -17.15 6.46
N TYR A 82 -2.72 -17.80 7.21
CA TYR A 82 -3.81 -17.11 7.90
C TYR A 82 -3.28 -16.06 8.87
N LYS A 83 -2.26 -16.41 9.67
CA LYS A 83 -1.60 -15.47 10.59
C LYS A 83 -1.01 -14.27 9.86
N ARG A 84 -0.44 -14.45 8.66
CA ARG A 84 0.05 -13.35 7.83
C ARG A 84 -1.08 -12.44 7.34
N TYR A 85 -2.22 -12.99 6.91
CA TYR A 85 -3.38 -12.18 6.54
C TYR A 85 -3.97 -11.41 7.72
N VAL A 86 -4.08 -12.04 8.90
CA VAL A 86 -4.51 -11.34 10.13
C VAL A 86 -3.49 -10.25 10.52
N GLY A 87 -2.19 -10.52 10.36
CA GLY A 87 -1.15 -9.51 10.54
C GLY A 87 -1.31 -8.31 9.61
N SER A 88 -1.72 -8.55 8.36
CA SER A 88 -2.04 -7.50 7.38
C SER A 88 -3.26 -6.68 7.80
N LEU A 89 -4.35 -7.31 8.27
CA LEU A 89 -5.49 -6.59 8.84
C LEU A 89 -5.04 -5.63 9.97
N LYS A 90 -4.19 -6.11 10.89
CA LYS A 90 -3.64 -5.31 11.98
C LYS A 90 -2.82 -4.12 11.47
N SER A 91 -2.02 -4.31 10.42
CA SER A 91 -1.25 -3.22 9.81
C SER A 91 -2.19 -2.16 9.22
N SER A 92 -3.22 -2.57 8.48
CA SER A 92 -4.18 -1.65 7.85
C SER A 92 -4.95 -0.77 8.84
N ILE A 93 -5.09 -1.19 10.11
CA ILE A 93 -5.70 -0.38 11.17
C ILE A 93 -4.83 0.83 11.51
N LEU A 94 -3.51 0.63 11.52
CA LEU A 94 -2.55 1.61 12.02
C LEU A 94 -2.12 2.62 10.96
N THR A 95 -2.31 2.31 9.68
CA THR A 95 -1.66 3.05 8.57
C THR A 95 -2.61 3.54 7.48
N ALA A 96 -3.93 3.43 7.65
CA ALA A 96 -4.90 3.93 6.67
C ALA A 96 -5.03 5.47 6.75
N PHE A 97 -4.05 6.18 6.19
CA PHE A 97 -4.12 7.62 5.97
C PHE A 97 -4.49 7.89 4.51
N TYR A 98 -5.62 8.55 4.30
CA TYR A 98 -6.15 8.84 2.97
C TYR A 98 -5.72 10.22 2.51
N THR A 99 -5.07 10.29 1.34
CA THR A 99 -4.84 11.56 0.65
C THR A 99 -6.03 11.84 -0.28
N PRO A 100 -6.70 12.99 -0.15
CA PRO A 100 -7.83 13.34 -1.03
C PRO A 100 -7.41 13.38 -2.51
N PRO A 101 -8.17 12.77 -3.44
CA PRO A 101 -7.83 12.73 -4.86
C PRO A 101 -7.54 14.11 -5.47
N PRO A 102 -8.30 15.18 -5.15
CA PRO A 102 -8.02 16.51 -5.70
C PRO A 102 -6.60 17.03 -5.42
N VAL A 103 -6.00 16.63 -4.30
CA VAL A 103 -4.62 17.03 -3.96
C VAL A 103 -3.62 16.34 -4.90
N ILE A 104 -3.82 15.04 -5.12
CA ILE A 104 -2.96 14.23 -5.99
C ILE A 104 -3.13 14.69 -7.45
N ASP A 105 -4.36 14.93 -7.89
CA ASP A 105 -4.67 15.36 -9.25
C ASP A 105 -4.10 16.74 -9.55
N THR A 106 -4.13 17.63 -8.55
CA THR A 106 -3.47 18.95 -8.67
C THR A 106 -1.97 18.79 -8.85
N LEU A 107 -1.33 17.91 -8.08
CA LEU A 107 0.10 17.63 -8.22
C LEU A 107 0.44 17.07 -9.61
N ALA A 108 -0.28 16.03 -10.06
CA ALA A 108 -0.06 15.42 -11.37
C ALA A 108 -0.28 16.41 -12.52
N SER A 109 -1.36 17.21 -12.43
CA SER A 109 -1.67 18.24 -13.43
C SER A 109 -0.63 19.36 -13.45
N ALA A 110 -0.19 19.85 -12.30
CA ALA A 110 0.84 20.89 -12.22
C ALA A 110 2.17 20.46 -12.85
N LEU A 111 2.55 19.19 -12.70
CA LEU A 111 3.74 18.63 -13.37
C LEU A 111 3.53 18.57 -14.88
N LYS A 112 2.38 18.09 -15.34
CA LYS A 112 2.03 18.06 -16.77
C LYS A 112 2.04 19.45 -17.40
N ASP A 113 1.42 20.44 -16.75
CA ASP A 113 1.34 21.83 -17.22
C ASP A 113 2.73 22.50 -17.27
N SER A 114 3.64 22.04 -16.41
CA SER A 114 5.05 22.43 -16.42
C SER A 114 5.89 21.69 -17.48
N GLY A 115 5.26 20.87 -18.33
CA GLY A 115 5.92 20.08 -19.36
C GLY A 115 6.63 18.82 -18.87
N ILE A 116 6.35 18.37 -17.64
CA ILE A 116 6.97 17.19 -17.03
C ILE A 116 6.02 16.00 -17.16
N THR A 117 6.38 15.08 -18.07
CA THR A 117 5.70 13.80 -18.24
C THR A 117 6.66 12.66 -17.84
N PRO A 118 6.46 11.99 -16.68
CA PRO A 118 7.38 10.95 -16.24
C PRO A 118 7.32 9.73 -17.15
N THR A 119 8.48 9.16 -17.49
CA THR A 119 8.57 7.84 -18.12
C THR A 119 8.75 6.74 -17.08
N ARG A 120 9.37 7.07 -15.94
CA ARG A 120 9.64 6.18 -14.80
C ARG A 120 9.12 6.83 -13.54
N PHE A 121 8.01 6.29 -13.02
CA PHE A 121 7.36 6.76 -11.79
C PHE A 121 7.59 5.77 -10.64
N LEU A 122 7.90 6.30 -9.46
CA LEU A 122 8.03 5.51 -8.22
C LEU A 122 7.02 5.96 -7.18
N GLU A 123 6.25 5.02 -6.65
CA GLU A 123 5.42 5.22 -5.46
C GLU A 123 5.90 4.31 -4.31
N PRO A 124 6.72 4.82 -3.37
CA PRO A 124 7.39 3.99 -2.35
C PRO A 124 6.47 3.49 -1.21
N SER A 125 5.26 4.04 -1.10
CA SER A 125 4.24 3.62 -0.12
C SER A 125 2.86 3.76 -0.77
N ALA A 126 2.49 2.77 -1.58
CA ALA A 126 1.45 2.94 -2.58
C ALA A 126 0.02 2.75 -2.08
N GLY A 127 -0.21 2.01 -1.01
CA GLY A 127 -1.56 1.65 -0.59
C GLY A 127 -2.33 1.01 -1.76
N THR A 128 -3.46 1.61 -2.14
CA THR A 128 -4.27 1.20 -3.30
C THR A 128 -3.92 1.90 -4.60
N GLY A 129 -2.86 2.72 -4.64
CA GLY A 129 -2.30 3.32 -5.85
C GLY A 129 -2.97 4.63 -6.27
N ALA A 130 -3.34 5.47 -5.31
CA ALA A 130 -3.98 6.75 -5.61
C ALA A 130 -3.07 7.66 -6.47
N PHE A 131 -1.76 7.70 -6.21
CA PHE A 131 -0.83 8.43 -7.08
C PHE A 131 -0.64 7.72 -8.42
N ILE A 132 -0.52 6.38 -8.46
CA ILE A 132 -0.50 5.61 -9.73
C ILE A 132 -1.66 6.01 -10.63
N SER A 133 -2.89 6.02 -10.10
CA SER A 133 -4.09 6.37 -10.86
C SER A 133 -3.97 7.76 -11.50
N SER A 134 -3.67 8.77 -10.67
CA SER A 134 -3.62 10.17 -11.10
C SER A 134 -2.49 10.43 -12.10
N PHE A 135 -1.29 9.85 -11.87
CA PHE A 135 -0.18 10.00 -12.80
C PHE A 135 -0.42 9.28 -14.13
N LYS A 136 -1.15 8.16 -14.16
CA LYS A 136 -1.48 7.50 -15.44
C LYS A 136 -2.51 8.27 -16.28
N GLU A 137 -3.31 9.17 -15.70
CA GLU A 137 -4.18 10.07 -16.48
C GLU A 137 -3.37 11.09 -17.29
N THR A 138 -2.22 11.52 -16.75
CA THR A 138 -1.34 12.51 -17.40
C THR A 138 -0.20 11.87 -18.20
N ALA A 139 0.23 10.67 -17.81
CA ALA A 139 1.32 9.91 -18.41
C ALA A 139 0.95 8.40 -18.51
N PRO A 140 0.05 8.02 -19.43
CA PRO A 140 -0.48 6.66 -19.52
C PRO A 140 0.58 5.59 -19.78
N ASP A 141 1.65 5.95 -20.50
CA ASP A 141 2.77 5.07 -20.84
C ASP A 141 3.88 5.01 -19.77
N ALA A 142 3.70 5.71 -18.64
CA ALA A 142 4.67 5.70 -17.55
C ALA A 142 4.85 4.29 -16.98
N LYS A 143 6.11 3.85 -16.87
CA LYS A 143 6.47 2.62 -16.18
C LYS A 143 6.48 2.89 -14.68
N VAL A 144 5.54 2.27 -13.98
CA VAL A 144 5.39 2.45 -12.54
C VAL A 144 6.10 1.34 -11.79
N THR A 145 6.88 1.73 -10.78
CA THR A 145 7.35 0.82 -9.71
C THR A 145 6.71 1.26 -8.41
N SER A 146 6.11 0.34 -7.68
CA SER A 146 5.47 0.65 -6.40
C SER A 146 5.86 -0.35 -5.33
N PHE A 147 5.87 0.13 -4.09
CA PHE A 147 6.10 -0.68 -2.89
C PHE A 147 4.90 -0.53 -1.96
N GLU A 148 4.38 -1.67 -1.50
CA GLU A 148 3.36 -1.74 -0.47
C GLU A 148 3.73 -2.83 0.54
N LYS A 149 3.88 -2.46 1.80
CA LYS A 149 4.36 -3.36 2.85
C LYS A 149 3.26 -4.28 3.36
N ASP A 150 2.02 -3.84 3.32
CA ASP A 150 0.85 -4.60 3.72
C ASP A 150 0.47 -5.67 2.69
N LEU A 151 0.32 -6.91 3.14
CA LEU A 151 0.15 -8.06 2.24
C LEU A 151 -1.17 -8.02 1.47
N LEU A 152 -2.30 -7.76 2.13
CA LEU A 152 -3.61 -7.76 1.48
C LEU A 152 -3.78 -6.52 0.61
N THR A 153 -3.33 -5.35 1.08
CA THR A 153 -3.34 -4.11 0.29
C THR A 153 -2.47 -4.25 -0.95
N GLY A 154 -1.26 -4.79 -0.83
CA GLY A 154 -0.36 -5.04 -1.95
C GLY A 154 -0.93 -6.02 -2.97
N LYS A 155 -1.66 -7.06 -2.53
CA LYS A 155 -2.38 -7.97 -3.44
C LYS A 155 -3.46 -7.24 -4.24
N ILE A 156 -4.26 -6.41 -3.57
CA ILE A 156 -5.28 -5.60 -4.22
C ILE A 156 -4.63 -4.64 -5.23
N LEU A 157 -3.54 -3.98 -4.84
CA LEU A 157 -2.76 -3.09 -5.71
C LEU A 157 -2.23 -3.81 -6.96
N SER A 158 -1.70 -5.03 -6.82
CA SER A 158 -1.25 -5.84 -7.97
C SER A 158 -2.36 -6.15 -8.96
N HIS A 159 -3.60 -6.36 -8.49
CA HIS A 159 -4.75 -6.59 -9.37
C HIS A 159 -5.32 -5.30 -9.98
N LEU A 160 -5.14 -4.15 -9.32
CA LEU A 160 -5.50 -2.84 -9.88
C LEU A 160 -4.56 -2.45 -11.03
N TYR A 161 -3.27 -2.75 -10.89
CA TYR A 161 -2.22 -2.36 -11.83
C TYR A 161 -1.39 -3.56 -12.31
N PRO A 162 -2.00 -4.49 -13.08
CA PRO A 162 -1.36 -5.76 -13.45
C PRO A 162 -0.18 -5.59 -14.41
N ASP A 163 -0.09 -4.46 -15.12
CA ASP A 163 0.99 -4.17 -16.08
C ASP A 163 2.16 -3.40 -15.42
N ASP A 164 2.01 -2.96 -14.18
CA ASP A 164 3.03 -2.21 -13.44
C ASP A 164 3.84 -3.12 -12.49
N LYS A 165 4.99 -2.62 -12.05
CA LYS A 165 5.83 -3.35 -11.10
C LYS A 165 5.40 -3.07 -9.66
N VAL A 166 4.47 -3.88 -9.14
CA VAL A 166 4.05 -3.85 -7.74
C VAL A 166 4.89 -4.79 -6.89
N ARG A 167 5.53 -4.28 -5.82
CA ARG A 167 6.31 -5.06 -4.86
C ARG A 167 5.63 -5.07 -3.50
N ILE A 168 5.17 -6.25 -3.07
CA ILE A 168 4.51 -6.45 -1.77
C ILE A 168 5.56 -6.65 -0.67
N GLU A 169 6.32 -5.60 -0.40
CA GLU A 169 7.37 -5.53 0.61
C GLU A 169 7.67 -4.08 0.98
N GLY A 170 8.43 -3.89 2.06
CA GLY A 170 8.83 -2.55 2.50
C GLY A 170 9.84 -1.89 1.56
N TYR A 171 9.77 -0.56 1.47
CA TYR A 171 10.67 0.26 0.63
C TYR A 171 12.16 0.08 0.96
N GLU A 172 12.50 -0.35 2.18
CA GLU A 172 13.84 -0.80 2.59
C GLU A 172 14.44 -1.93 1.76
N LYS A 173 13.60 -2.69 1.04
CA LYS A 173 14.05 -3.77 0.15
C LYS A 173 14.41 -3.31 -1.26
N MET A 174 14.18 -2.05 -1.62
CA MET A 174 14.58 -1.52 -2.92
C MET A 174 16.10 -1.63 -3.08
N GLU A 175 16.53 -2.28 -4.17
CA GLU A 175 17.95 -2.55 -4.43
C GLU A 175 18.66 -1.32 -5.01
N GLY A 176 19.98 -1.23 -4.81
CA GLY A 176 20.79 -0.06 -5.19
C GLY A 176 20.86 0.21 -6.70
N ARG A 177 20.47 -0.74 -7.54
CA ARG A 177 20.33 -0.55 -9.01
C ARG A 177 19.34 0.56 -9.40
N TYR A 178 18.49 0.97 -8.46
CA TYR A 178 17.52 2.04 -8.62
C TYR A 178 18.07 3.43 -8.23
N SER A 179 19.36 3.55 -7.92
CA SER A 179 20.02 4.84 -7.73
C SER A 179 19.94 5.68 -9.01
N GLN A 180 19.57 6.96 -8.87
CA GLN A 180 19.47 7.91 -9.98
C GLN A 180 18.60 7.42 -11.16
N HIS A 181 17.50 6.72 -10.88
CA HIS A 181 16.70 6.01 -11.88
C HIS A 181 15.36 6.67 -12.20
N PHE A 182 14.64 7.24 -11.22
CA PHE A 182 13.24 7.65 -11.42
C PHE A 182 13.11 9.12 -11.82
N ASP A 183 12.16 9.41 -12.72
CA ASP A 183 11.88 10.79 -13.17
C ASP A 183 11.03 11.54 -12.14
N VAL A 184 10.03 10.86 -11.59
CA VAL A 184 9.15 11.39 -10.54
C VAL A 184 8.96 10.32 -9.47
N ILE A 185 9.07 10.74 -8.21
CA ILE A 185 8.77 9.93 -7.04
C ILE A 185 7.70 10.68 -6.25
N ALA A 186 6.50 10.10 -6.12
CA ALA A 186 5.43 10.72 -5.36
C ALA A 186 4.62 9.69 -4.57
N SER A 187 4.22 10.04 -3.35
CA SER A 187 3.51 9.14 -2.44
C SER A 187 3.02 9.90 -1.20
N ASN A 188 2.01 9.34 -0.53
CA ASN A 188 1.72 9.63 0.87
C ASN A 188 2.60 8.72 1.73
N ILE A 189 3.67 9.29 2.30
CA ILE A 189 4.66 8.52 3.05
C ILE A 189 4.26 8.44 4.53
N PRO A 190 4.63 7.37 5.24
CA PRO A 190 4.39 7.31 6.69
C PRO A 190 5.21 8.37 7.44
N PHE A 191 4.62 8.90 8.52
CA PHE A 191 5.27 9.82 9.45
C PHE A 191 5.35 9.23 10.86
N GLY A 192 6.39 9.62 11.60
CA GLY A 192 6.62 9.19 12.99
C GLY A 192 8.08 8.85 13.30
N ASP A 193 8.34 8.67 14.59
CA ASP A 193 9.66 8.34 15.15
C ASP A 193 9.92 6.83 15.13
N VAL A 194 9.79 6.24 13.94
CA VAL A 194 10.06 4.83 13.69
C VAL A 194 11.34 4.70 12.90
N SER A 195 12.33 4.00 13.45
CA SER A 195 13.59 3.75 12.74
C SER A 195 13.44 2.66 11.69
N VAL A 196 14.11 2.83 10.55
CA VAL A 196 14.12 1.90 9.43
C VAL A 196 15.52 1.38 9.21
N PHE A 197 15.70 0.06 9.31
CA PHE A 197 16.98 -0.55 9.00
C PHE A 197 17.14 -0.80 7.49
N ASP A 198 17.95 0.03 6.86
CA ASP A 198 18.41 -0.14 5.49
C ASP A 198 19.95 -0.07 5.47
N PRO A 199 20.67 -1.16 5.15
CA PRO A 199 22.12 -1.16 5.13
C PRO A 199 22.76 -0.09 4.23
N GLN A 200 22.09 0.33 3.14
CA GLN A 200 22.63 1.33 2.22
C GLN A 200 22.72 2.72 2.85
N LEU A 201 21.76 3.05 3.72
CA LEU A 201 21.70 4.35 4.40
C LEU A 201 22.30 4.26 5.81
N SER A 202 22.05 3.17 6.54
CA SER A 202 22.47 2.99 7.95
C SER A 202 23.99 2.95 8.12
N ASN A 203 24.71 2.51 7.09
CA ASN A 203 26.17 2.44 7.07
C ASN A 203 26.81 3.52 6.18
N HIS A 204 26.03 4.53 5.76
CA HIS A 204 26.51 5.55 4.86
C HIS A 204 27.57 6.46 5.53
N GLU A 205 28.58 6.85 4.77
CA GLU A 205 29.71 7.67 5.27
C GLU A 205 29.25 9.07 5.71
N ILE A 206 28.30 9.66 4.97
CA ILE A 206 27.69 10.96 5.32
C ILE A 206 26.80 10.80 6.56
N PRO A 207 27.10 11.48 7.69
CA PRO A 207 26.34 11.33 8.94
C PRO A 207 24.84 11.67 8.81
N ALA A 208 24.50 12.68 8.00
CA ALA A 208 23.11 13.07 7.78
C ALA A 208 22.28 11.97 7.09
N VAL A 209 22.88 11.23 6.15
CA VAL A 209 22.23 10.09 5.49
C VAL A 209 21.98 8.97 6.49
N LYS A 210 22.98 8.66 7.33
CA LYS A 210 22.82 7.67 8.40
C LYS A 210 21.74 8.06 9.39
N GLN A 211 21.71 9.31 9.82
CA GLN A 211 20.71 9.80 10.77
C GLN A 211 19.28 9.76 10.21
N SER A 212 19.11 9.86 8.88
CA SER A 212 17.79 9.78 8.24
C SER A 212 17.04 8.48 8.56
N THR A 213 17.76 7.39 8.88
CA THR A 213 17.19 6.09 9.23
C THR A 213 16.49 6.05 10.60
N GLN A 214 16.63 7.10 11.42
CA GLN A 214 16.07 7.13 12.78
C GLN A 214 14.57 7.46 12.80
N ALA A 215 14.07 8.19 11.80
CA ALA A 215 12.67 8.53 11.65
C ALA A 215 12.18 8.20 10.23
N ILE A 216 11.03 7.55 10.11
CA ILE A 216 10.61 6.89 8.86
C ILE A 216 10.44 7.88 7.70
N HIS A 217 9.87 9.05 7.95
CA HIS A 217 9.69 10.08 6.92
C HIS A 217 11.02 10.60 6.37
N ASN A 218 12.02 10.83 7.24
CA ASN A 218 13.36 11.26 6.82
C ASN A 218 14.04 10.19 5.95
N TYR A 219 13.89 8.92 6.33
CA TYR A 219 14.39 7.80 5.54
C TYR A 219 13.74 7.75 4.15
N PHE A 220 12.41 7.91 4.05
CA PHE A 220 11.70 7.95 2.76
C PHE A 220 12.17 9.11 1.89
N PHE A 221 12.34 10.31 2.45
CA PHE A 221 12.92 11.46 1.76
C PHE A 221 14.32 11.19 1.24
N VAL A 222 15.26 10.80 2.10
CA VAL A 222 16.66 10.63 1.70
C VAL A 222 16.84 9.49 0.70
N LYS A 223 16.17 8.36 0.89
CA LYS A 223 16.24 7.25 -0.07
C LYS A 223 15.65 7.64 -1.42
N SER A 224 14.58 8.43 -1.43
CA SER A 224 13.98 8.93 -2.67
C SER A 224 14.88 9.94 -3.38
N VAL A 225 15.59 10.81 -2.65
CA VAL A 225 16.63 11.69 -3.23
C VAL A 225 17.72 10.89 -3.93
N GLN A 226 18.18 9.79 -3.32
CA GLN A 226 19.18 8.92 -3.95
C GLN A 226 18.63 8.18 -5.18
N ALA A 227 17.33 7.84 -5.18
CA ALA A 227 16.67 7.11 -6.26
C ALA A 227 16.23 7.99 -7.44
N ALA A 228 15.98 9.28 -7.22
CA ALA A 228 15.62 10.22 -8.26
C ALA A 228 16.83 10.48 -9.16
N ARG A 229 16.65 10.46 -10.48
CA ARG A 229 17.72 10.87 -11.41
C ARG A 229 18.08 12.34 -11.21
N GLU A 230 19.19 12.78 -11.81
CA GLU A 230 19.50 14.20 -11.92
C GLU A 230 18.32 14.95 -12.58
N GLY A 231 17.86 16.01 -11.92
CA GLY A 231 16.65 16.77 -12.32
C GLY A 231 15.32 16.04 -12.12
N GLY A 232 15.31 14.90 -11.41
CA GLY A 232 14.10 14.20 -11.01
C GLY A 232 13.34 14.94 -9.90
N ILE A 233 12.05 14.66 -9.78
CA ILE A 233 11.14 15.36 -8.86
C ILE A 233 10.68 14.41 -7.76
N ILE A 234 10.64 14.93 -6.54
CA ILE A 234 10.11 14.24 -5.37
C ILE A 234 8.98 15.09 -4.80
N ALA A 235 7.81 14.47 -4.61
CA ALA A 235 6.63 15.14 -4.07
C ALA A 235 5.92 14.23 -3.07
N PHE A 236 6.01 14.57 -1.79
CA PHE A 236 5.36 13.83 -0.72
C PHE A 236 4.25 14.63 -0.06
N TYR A 237 3.19 13.90 0.31
CA TYR A 237 2.08 14.37 1.13
C TYR A 237 2.21 13.80 2.54
#